data_AF-A0A3D8IFA7-F1
#
_entry.id   AF-A0A3D8IFA7-F1
#
_cell.length_a   1.000
_cell.length_b   1.000
_cell.length_c   1.000
_cell.angle_alpha   90.00
_cell.angle_beta   90.00
_cell.angle_gamma   90.00
#
_symmetry.space_group_name_H-M   'P 1'
#
loop_
_entity.id
_entity.type
_entity.pdbx_description
1 polymer ?
#
loop_
_entity_poly.entity_id
_entity_poly.type
_entity_poly.pdbx_seq_one_letter_code
_entity_poly.pdbx_strand_id
1 'polypeptide(L)'
;MFFGNIGEIDLENPSSYQKIFLTFDIDWASDEVLEYCIDIIEKANVKATWFVTHETPLLERLRANPNFELGIHPNFNPLLEGDFTYGKNYKEVLKHFLNIVPEAKSMRSHCLGISSRILQEAKNLGITHESNICIPAMAAGGGGYFEALY
;
A
#
# COMPACT_ATOMS: atom_id res chain seq x y z
N MET A 1 18.34 8.46 9.30
CA MET A 1 17.57 7.54 8.44
C MET A 1 16.32 8.28 8.00
N PHE A 2 16.04 8.39 6.70
CA PHE A 2 14.88 9.14 6.20
C PHE A 2 13.78 8.17 5.79
N PHE A 3 12.55 8.44 6.24
CA PHE A 3 11.36 7.69 5.88
C PHE A 3 10.57 8.45 4.80
N GLY A 4 9.96 7.73 3.87
CA GLY A 4 9.16 8.28 2.78
C GLY A 4 7.81 7.58 2.62
N ASN A 5 6.88 8.25 1.95
CA ASN A 5 5.64 7.65 1.45
C ASN A 5 5.85 7.20 0.00
N ILE A 6 5.24 6.08 -0.39
CA ILE A 6 5.37 5.51 -1.74
C ILE A 6 4.99 6.52 -2.82
N GLY A 7 3.91 7.28 -2.63
CA GLY A 7 3.45 8.30 -3.57
C GLY A 7 4.36 9.52 -3.73
N GLU A 8 5.44 9.63 -2.94
CA GLU A 8 6.46 10.69 -3.04
C GLU A 8 7.66 10.30 -3.92
N ILE A 9 7.70 9.05 -4.41
CA ILE A 9 8.79 8.58 -5.26
C ILE A 9 8.77 9.34 -6.59
N ASP A 10 9.91 9.90 -6.94
CA ASP A 10 10.17 10.59 -8.21
C ASP A 10 11.45 10.00 -8.82
N LEU A 11 11.30 9.37 -9.98
CA LEU A 11 12.40 8.70 -10.66
C LEU A 11 13.49 9.66 -11.14
N GLU A 12 13.15 10.94 -11.35
CA GLU A 12 14.11 11.98 -11.74
C GLU A 12 14.89 12.55 -10.54
N ASN A 13 14.49 12.19 -9.31
CA ASN A 13 15.10 12.66 -8.08
C ASN A 13 15.50 11.49 -7.18
N PRO A 14 16.78 11.03 -7.23
CA PRO A 14 17.27 9.91 -6.41
C PRO A 14 17.05 10.07 -4.91
N SER A 15 17.10 11.31 -4.40
CA SER A 15 16.87 11.57 -2.97
C SER A 15 15.43 11.27 -2.55
N SER A 16 14.48 11.16 -3.49
CA SER A 16 13.10 10.79 -3.21
C SER A 16 12.96 9.32 -2.79
N TYR A 17 13.73 8.42 -3.42
CA TYR A 17 13.62 6.96 -3.26
C TYR A 17 14.81 6.28 -2.57
N GLN A 18 15.92 6.98 -2.32
CA GLN A 18 17.01 6.50 -1.45
C GLN A 18 16.66 6.65 0.04
N LYS A 19 15.54 6.03 0.45
CA LYS A 19 14.93 6.12 1.77
C LYS A 19 14.39 4.75 2.20
N ILE A 20 13.88 4.69 3.43
CA ILE A 20 13.08 3.56 3.88
C ILE A 20 11.60 3.91 3.74
N PHE A 21 10.83 2.97 3.23
CA PHE A 21 9.39 3.10 3.03
C PHE A 21 8.72 2.03 3.88
N LEU A 22 8.13 2.45 5.00
CA LEU A 22 7.27 1.55 5.77
C LEU A 22 5.94 1.46 5.04
N THR A 23 5.49 0.23 4.80
CA THR A 23 4.21 -0.02 4.16
C THR A 23 3.45 -1.08 4.93
N PHE A 24 2.14 -0.88 5.07
CA PHE A 24 1.27 -1.77 5.82
C PHE A 24 0.08 -2.17 4.95
N ASP A 25 -0.04 -3.45 4.67
CA ASP A 25 -1.25 -4.00 4.05
C ASP A 25 -2.24 -4.27 5.19
N ILE A 26 -3.40 -3.59 5.20
CA ILE A 26 -4.34 -3.66 6.34
C ILE A 26 -4.98 -5.05 6.46
N ASP A 27 -5.18 -5.76 5.34
CA ASP A 27 -5.62 -7.16 5.30
C ASP A 27 -6.83 -7.50 6.19
N TRP A 28 -7.85 -6.62 6.19
CA TRP A 28 -9.07 -6.76 6.98
C TRP A 28 -8.81 -6.98 8.48
N ALA A 29 -7.71 -6.43 9.01
CA ALA A 29 -7.44 -6.39 10.44
C ALA A 29 -8.60 -5.73 11.20
N SER A 30 -8.87 -6.20 12.42
CA SER A 30 -9.83 -5.53 13.30
C SER A 30 -9.34 -4.13 13.68
N ASP A 31 -10.28 -3.26 14.04
CA ASP A 31 -9.96 -1.90 14.48
C ASP A 31 -8.97 -1.89 15.65
N GLU A 32 -9.08 -2.81 16.61
CA GLU A 32 -8.15 -2.93 17.75
C GLU A 32 -6.70 -3.21 17.29
N VAL A 33 -6.51 -4.12 16.33
CA VAL A 33 -5.18 -4.47 15.83
C VAL A 33 -4.61 -3.34 14.97
N LEU A 34 -5.46 -2.73 14.13
CA LEU A 34 -5.06 -1.60 13.30
C LEU A 34 -4.68 -0.39 14.17
N GLU A 35 -5.50 -0.06 15.17
CA GLU A 35 -5.25 1.03 16.12
C GLU A 35 -3.92 0.84 16.87
N TYR A 36 -3.67 -0.36 17.38
CA TYR A 36 -2.39 -0.68 18.03
C TYR A 36 -1.19 -0.43 17.11
N CYS A 37 -1.30 -0.79 15.82
CA CYS A 37 -0.24 -0.55 14.86
C CYS A 37 -0.08 0.95 14.57
N ILE A 38 -1.17 1.69 14.39
CA ILE A 38 -1.17 3.13 14.18
C ILE A 38 -0.45 3.83 15.34
N ASP A 39 -0.79 3.50 16.59
CA ASP A 39 -0.17 4.08 17.79
C ASP A 39 1.35 3.95 17.80
N ILE A 40 1.88 2.81 17.36
CA ILE A 40 3.34 2.56 17.28
C ILE A 40 3.98 3.51 16.26
N ILE A 41 3.39 3.63 15.07
CA ILE A 41 3.97 4.45 13.99
C ILE A 41 3.85 5.94 14.29
N GLU A 42 2.73 6.38 14.87
CA GLU A 42 2.55 7.76 15.31
C GLU A 42 3.56 8.13 16.40
N LYS A 43 3.78 7.24 17.38
CA LYS A 43 4.80 7.43 18.42
C LYS A 43 6.21 7.52 17.84
N ALA A 44 6.50 6.75 16.79
CA ALA A 44 7.79 6.82 16.08
C ALA A 44 7.94 8.11 15.26
N ASN A 45 6.84 8.79 14.92
CA ASN A 45 6.78 10.01 14.13
C ASN A 45 7.53 9.88 12.78
N VAL A 46 7.24 8.79 12.07
CA VAL A 46 7.82 8.48 10.75
C VAL A 46 6.74 8.43 9.68
N LYS A 47 7.16 8.57 8.41
CA LYS A 47 6.27 8.40 7.25
C LYS A 47 5.96 6.94 6.98
N ALA A 48 4.73 6.68 6.54
CA ALA A 48 4.26 5.34 6.20
C ALA A 48 3.09 5.37 5.21
N THR A 49 3.07 4.38 4.31
CA THR A 49 1.95 4.17 3.38
C THR A 49 1.09 2.98 3.85
N TRP A 50 -0.21 3.20 3.97
CA TRP A 50 -1.19 2.20 4.42
C TRP A 50 -2.05 1.75 3.23
N PHE A 51 -1.95 0.49 2.83
CA PHE A 51 -2.77 -0.08 1.77
C PHE A 51 -4.10 -0.59 2.35
N VAL A 52 -5.18 0.14 2.03
CA VAL A 52 -6.49 0.00 2.64
C VAL A 52 -7.32 -1.10 1.99
N THR A 53 -7.92 -1.96 2.82
CA THR A 53 -8.75 -3.10 2.39
C THR A 53 -10.26 -2.92 2.57
N HIS A 54 -10.67 -2.08 3.50
CA HIS A 54 -12.08 -1.91 3.88
C HIS A 54 -12.32 -0.56 4.56
N GLU A 55 -13.59 -0.17 4.64
CA GLU A 55 -14.01 1.01 5.41
C GLU A 55 -13.91 0.76 6.91
N THR A 56 -13.30 1.70 7.63
CA THR A 56 -13.22 1.71 9.09
C THR A 56 -13.15 3.17 9.57
N PRO A 57 -13.71 3.52 10.75
CA PRO A 57 -13.55 4.84 11.34
C PRO A 57 -12.09 5.31 11.48
N LEU A 58 -11.14 4.36 11.56
CA LEU A 58 -9.71 4.66 11.69
C LEU A 58 -9.10 5.28 10.41
N LEU A 59 -9.76 5.19 9.25
CA LEU A 59 -9.28 5.84 8.03
C LEU A 59 -9.21 7.36 8.17
N GLU A 60 -10.15 7.98 8.90
CA GLU A 60 -10.11 9.43 9.13
C GLU A 60 -8.91 9.84 9.99
N ARG A 61 -8.53 9.01 10.97
CA ARG A 61 -7.32 9.20 11.77
C ARG A 61 -6.06 9.10 10.91
N LEU A 62 -5.99 8.07 10.05
CA LEU A 62 -4.88 7.91 9.10
C LEU A 62 -4.77 9.11 8.14
N ARG A 63 -5.90 9.56 7.56
CA ARG A 63 -5.96 10.72 6.65
C ARG A 63 -5.54 12.02 7.30
N ALA A 64 -5.89 12.22 8.57
CA ALA A 64 -5.56 13.44 9.31
C ALA A 64 -4.06 13.55 9.63
N ASN A 65 -3.29 12.46 9.54
CA ASN A 65 -1.88 12.45 9.84
C ASN A 65 -1.03 12.85 8.62
N PRO A 66 -0.30 13.98 8.65
CA PRO A 66 0.45 14.47 7.49
C PRO A 66 1.65 13.59 7.10
N ASN A 67 2.06 12.68 7.97
CA ASN A 67 3.13 11.73 7.66
C ASN A 67 2.61 10.49 6.90
N PHE A 68 1.30 10.27 6.84
CA PHE A 68 0.73 9.05 6.28
C PHE A 68 0.17 9.25 4.87
N GLU A 69 0.30 8.20 4.07
CA GLU A 69 -0.35 8.05 2.78
C GLU A 69 -1.35 6.89 2.86
N LEU A 70 -2.53 7.05 2.27
CA LEU A 70 -3.45 5.93 2.02
C LEU A 70 -3.33 5.50 0.55
N GLY A 71 -3.03 4.22 0.35
CA GLY A 71 -3.12 3.54 -0.93
C GLY A 71 -4.26 2.52 -0.93
N ILE A 72 -4.58 1.96 -2.10
CA ILE A 72 -5.58 0.89 -2.21
C ILE A 72 -4.94 -0.49 -2.10
N HIS A 73 -5.63 -1.44 -1.44
CA HIS A 73 -5.23 -2.86 -1.36
C HIS A 73 -6.21 -3.79 -2.09
N PRO A 74 -6.34 -3.70 -3.43
CA PRO A 74 -7.38 -4.43 -4.15
C PRO A 74 -7.20 -5.95 -4.06
N ASN A 75 -8.30 -6.65 -3.79
CA ASN A 75 -8.34 -8.11 -3.78
C ASN A 75 -8.98 -8.65 -5.06
N PHE A 76 -8.15 -9.21 -5.94
CA PHE A 76 -8.60 -9.84 -7.18
C PHE A 76 -8.88 -11.34 -7.05
N ASN A 77 -8.52 -11.96 -5.91
CA ASN A 77 -8.64 -13.41 -5.71
C ASN A 77 -10.09 -13.92 -5.86
N PRO A 78 -11.14 -13.23 -5.35
CA PRO A 78 -12.53 -13.68 -5.54
C PRO A 78 -12.89 -13.93 -7.01
N LEU A 79 -12.37 -13.14 -7.95
CA LEU A 79 -12.63 -13.33 -9.38
C LEU A 79 -12.13 -14.69 -9.90
N LEU A 80 -11.08 -15.25 -9.30
CA LEU A 80 -10.52 -16.56 -9.67
C LEU A 80 -11.47 -17.70 -9.28
N GLU A 81 -12.27 -17.48 -8.24
CA GLU A 81 -13.24 -18.44 -7.69
C GLU A 81 -14.67 -18.19 -8.21
N GLY A 82 -14.86 -17.22 -9.11
CA GLY A 82 -16.19 -16.82 -9.58
C GLY A 82 -17.02 -16.07 -8.54
N ASP A 83 -16.38 -15.54 -7.49
CA ASP A 83 -16.97 -14.66 -6.50
C ASP A 83 -16.79 -13.18 -6.93
N PHE A 84 -17.89 -12.45 -6.93
CA PHE A 84 -17.97 -11.06 -7.40
C PHE A 84 -18.16 -10.05 -6.27
N THR A 85 -17.81 -10.41 -5.02
CA THR A 85 -17.97 -9.56 -3.83
C THR A 85 -17.39 -8.15 -4.00
N TYR A 86 -16.25 -8.01 -4.69
CA TYR A 86 -15.61 -6.70 -4.95
C TYR A 86 -15.86 -6.16 -6.38
N GLY A 87 -16.63 -6.86 -7.21
CA GLY A 87 -16.90 -6.51 -8.60
C GLY A 87 -16.85 -7.70 -9.55
N LYS A 88 -17.44 -7.55 -10.74
CA LYS A 88 -17.54 -8.63 -11.74
C LYS A 88 -16.30 -8.80 -12.59
N ASN A 89 -15.34 -7.88 -12.49
CA ASN A 89 -14.11 -7.86 -13.25
C ASN A 89 -13.07 -6.95 -12.56
N TYR A 90 -11.83 -7.00 -13.02
CA TYR A 90 -10.71 -6.24 -12.45
C TYR A 90 -10.94 -4.72 -12.39
N LYS A 91 -11.71 -4.14 -13.32
CA LYS A 91 -12.01 -2.69 -13.32
C LYS A 91 -12.95 -2.33 -12.19
N GLU A 92 -13.99 -3.14 -11.98
CA GLU A 92 -14.94 -2.96 -10.88
C GLU A 92 -14.25 -3.17 -9.54
N VAL A 93 -13.35 -4.15 -9.43
CA VAL A 93 -12.51 -4.33 -8.24
C VAL A 93 -11.69 -3.07 -7.96
N LEU A 94 -10.94 -2.55 -8.93
CA LEU A 94 -10.17 -1.31 -8.72
C LEU A 94 -11.06 -0.14 -8.26
N LYS A 95 -12.23 0.03 -8.89
CA LYS A 95 -13.20 1.07 -8.51
C LYS A 95 -13.77 0.88 -7.12
N HIS A 96 -14.02 -0.37 -6.69
CA HIS A 96 -14.50 -0.65 -5.34
C HIS A 96 -13.54 -0.09 -4.28
N PHE A 97 -12.24 -0.39 -4.40
CA PHE A 97 -11.25 0.09 -3.44
C PHE A 97 -10.95 1.59 -3.59
N LEU A 98 -11.03 2.15 -4.80
CA LEU A 98 -10.93 3.61 -4.99
C LEU A 98 -12.14 4.37 -4.45
N ASN A 99 -13.32 3.75 -4.35
CA ASN A 99 -14.46 4.39 -3.68
C ASN A 99 -14.20 4.57 -2.18
N ILE A 100 -13.37 3.72 -1.57
CA ILE A 100 -12.96 3.79 -0.16
C ILE A 100 -11.87 4.87 0.01
N VAL A 101 -10.89 4.92 -0.90
CA VAL A 101 -9.77 5.86 -0.87
C VAL A 101 -9.66 6.60 -2.22
N PRO A 102 -10.54 7.57 -2.50
CA PRO A 102 -10.58 8.28 -3.80
C PRO A 102 -9.32 9.10 -4.09
N GLU A 103 -8.56 9.46 -3.06
CA GLU A 103 -7.30 10.21 -3.13
C GLU A 103 -6.07 9.33 -3.41
N ALA A 104 -6.21 8.01 -3.44
CA ALA A 104 -5.08 7.08 -3.53
C ALA A 104 -4.25 7.29 -4.80
N LYS A 105 -2.92 7.34 -4.63
CA LYS A 105 -1.94 7.35 -5.72
C LYS A 105 -1.14 6.07 -5.82
N SER A 106 -1.16 5.26 -4.76
CA SER A 106 -0.39 4.04 -4.63
C SER A 106 -1.31 2.83 -4.50
N MET A 107 -0.88 1.70 -5.05
CA MET A 107 -1.57 0.42 -4.87
C MET A 107 -0.61 -0.73 -4.55
N ARG A 108 -1.12 -1.70 -3.82
CA ARG A 108 -0.57 -3.06 -3.76
C ARG A 108 -1.74 -4.02 -3.77
N SER A 109 -1.76 -4.99 -4.66
CA SER A 109 -2.80 -6.00 -4.70
C SER A 109 -2.63 -7.00 -3.56
N HIS A 110 -3.74 -7.44 -2.98
CA HIS A 110 -3.72 -8.59 -2.09
C HIS A 110 -3.18 -9.82 -2.84
N CYS A 111 -2.31 -10.58 -2.16
CA CYS A 111 -1.52 -11.68 -2.76
C CYS A 111 -0.68 -11.30 -3.99
N LEU A 112 -0.33 -10.01 -4.16
CA LEU A 112 0.52 -9.51 -5.24
C LEU A 112 -0.04 -9.76 -6.66
N GLY A 113 -1.36 -9.90 -6.80
CA GLY A 113 -2.02 -10.11 -8.09
C GLY A 113 -1.73 -9.00 -9.10
N ILE A 114 -1.06 -9.34 -10.21
CA ILE A 114 -0.61 -8.38 -11.21
C ILE A 114 -0.91 -8.86 -12.64
N SER A 115 -1.28 -7.93 -13.52
CA SER A 115 -1.35 -8.16 -14.96
C SER A 115 -1.24 -6.83 -15.70
N SER A 116 -0.82 -6.86 -16.97
CA SER A 116 -0.74 -5.64 -17.80
C SER A 116 -2.09 -4.91 -17.92
N ARG A 117 -3.21 -5.65 -17.90
CA ARG A 117 -4.57 -5.06 -17.92
C ARG A 117 -4.91 -4.35 -16.62
N ILE A 118 -4.55 -4.94 -15.47
CA ILE A 118 -4.74 -4.31 -14.16
C ILE A 118 -3.90 -3.03 -14.06
N LEU A 119 -2.62 -3.10 -14.43
CA LEU A 119 -1.72 -1.94 -14.37
C LEU A 119 -2.19 -0.79 -15.28
N GLN A 120 -2.62 -1.10 -16.51
CA GLN A 120 -3.12 -0.09 -17.43
C GLN A 120 -4.40 0.59 -16.92
N GLU A 121 -5.33 -0.18 -16.35
CA GLU A 121 -6.55 0.39 -15.78
C GLU A 121 -6.26 1.18 -14.50
N ALA A 122 -5.41 0.69 -13.60
CA ALA A 122 -5.00 1.42 -12.41
C ALA A 122 -4.38 2.78 -12.77
N LYS A 123 -3.50 2.80 -13.78
CA LYS A 123 -2.95 4.05 -14.33
C LYS A 123 -4.04 4.99 -14.86
N ASN A 124 -5.00 4.46 -15.62
CA ASN A 124 -6.12 5.27 -16.14
C ASN A 124 -7.00 5.84 -15.01
N LEU A 125 -7.05 5.17 -13.86
CA LEU A 125 -7.78 5.58 -12.67
C LEU A 125 -6.96 6.49 -11.73
N GLY A 126 -5.75 6.89 -12.11
CA GLY A 126 -4.93 7.85 -11.35
C GLY A 126 -3.91 7.23 -10.40
N ILE A 127 -3.80 5.90 -10.33
CA ILE A 127 -2.70 5.24 -9.62
C ILE A 127 -1.40 5.48 -10.38
N THR A 128 -0.39 5.96 -9.66
CA THR A 128 0.92 6.32 -10.20
C THR A 128 2.02 5.36 -9.72
N HIS A 129 1.82 4.75 -8.55
CA HIS A 129 2.79 3.86 -7.91
C HIS A 129 2.16 2.51 -7.59
N GLU A 130 2.92 1.45 -7.82
CA GLU A 130 2.46 0.09 -7.69
C GLU A 130 3.54 -0.75 -7.00
N SER A 131 3.13 -1.62 -6.08
CA SER A 131 4.05 -2.29 -5.14
C SER A 131 3.86 -3.81 -5.02
N ASN A 132 3.54 -4.51 -6.11
CA ASN A 132 3.39 -5.97 -6.16
C ASN A 132 4.69 -6.72 -6.49
N ILE A 133 5.68 -6.06 -7.07
CA ILE A 133 6.96 -6.70 -7.39
C ILE A 133 7.78 -6.86 -6.10
N CYS A 134 7.77 -8.07 -5.55
CA CYS A 134 8.58 -8.42 -4.38
C CYS A 134 9.90 -9.07 -4.81
N ILE A 135 11.02 -8.37 -4.59
CA ILE A 135 12.37 -8.91 -4.77
C ILE A 135 12.96 -9.16 -3.38
N PRO A 136 13.13 -10.42 -2.93
CA PRO A 136 13.68 -10.71 -1.61
C PRO A 136 15.07 -10.09 -1.42
N ALA A 137 15.32 -9.50 -0.25
CA ALA A 137 16.62 -8.87 0.05
C ALA A 137 17.81 -9.83 -0.14
N MET A 138 17.60 -11.13 0.13
CA MET A 138 18.61 -12.18 -0.08
C MET A 138 18.96 -12.38 -1.57
N ALA A 139 18.01 -12.14 -2.48
CA ALA A 139 18.25 -12.26 -3.93
C ALA A 139 19.11 -11.10 -4.47
N ALA A 140 19.21 -9.99 -3.74
CA ALA A 140 20.05 -8.85 -4.10
C ALA A 140 21.53 -9.01 -3.66
N GLY A 141 21.95 -10.21 -3.25
CA GLY A 141 23.32 -10.49 -2.80
C GLY A 141 23.62 -10.08 -1.36
N GLY A 142 22.59 -9.67 -0.60
CA GLY A 142 22.70 -9.23 0.78
C GLY A 142 22.69 -10.38 1.78
N GLY A 143 23.81 -11.08 1.93
CA GLY A 143 24.18 -11.77 3.18
C GLY A 143 24.55 -10.80 4.30
N GLY A 144 24.04 -9.57 4.27
CA GLY A 144 24.24 -8.56 5.30
C GLY A 144 23.08 -8.62 6.26
N TYR A 145 23.33 -9.18 7.44
CA TYR A 145 22.55 -8.87 8.63
C TYR A 145 22.30 -7.37 8.64
N PHE A 146 21.04 -6.94 8.82
CA PHE A 146 20.78 -5.63 9.38
C PHE A 146 21.57 -5.60 10.69
N GLU A 147 22.74 -4.96 10.71
CA GLU A 147 23.42 -4.66 11.96
C GLU A 147 22.42 -3.83 12.76
N ALA A 148 21.88 -4.44 13.80
CA ALA A 148 21.11 -3.76 14.81
C ALA A 148 22.03 -2.69 15.39
N LEU A 149 21.86 -1.46 14.92
CA LEU A 149 22.47 -0.29 15.53
C LEU A 149 21.75 -0.08 16.87
N TYR A 150 22.37 -0.62 17.92
CA TYR A 150 22.14 -0.23 19.30
C TYR A 150 22.67 1.19 19.55
#